data_AF-A0A448YS94-F1
#
_entry.id   AF-A0A448YS94-F1
#
_cell.length_a   1.000
_cell.length_b   1.000
_cell.length_c   1.000
_cell.angle_alpha   90.00
_cell.angle_beta   90.00
_cell.angle_gamma   90.00
#
_symmetry.space_group_name_H-M   'P 1'
#
loop_
_entity.id
_entity.type
_entity.pdbx_description
1 polymer ?
#
loop_
_entity_poly.entity_id
_entity_poly.type
_entity_poly.pdbx_seq_one_letter_code
_entity_poly.pdbx_strand_id
1 'polypeptide(L)'
;MVSELFTQKADAVSHMKKRPNDDELLELYGLYKQATIGDNTTERPGLFDFKKKYKWDAWDKLKGLSQEEAEQKYIELADELIAKYDN
;
A
#
# COMPACT_ATOMS: atom_id res chain seq x y z
N MET A 1 -16.26 0.27 -2.72
CA MET A 1 -15.48 -0.46 -3.74
C MET A 1 -14.38 0.47 -4.18
N VAL A 2 -13.15 -0.03 -4.30
CA VAL A 2 -12.03 0.78 -4.80
C VAL A 2 -12.27 1.16 -6.27
N SER A 3 -11.71 2.28 -6.71
CA SER A 3 -11.86 2.79 -8.06
C SER A 3 -11.15 1.92 -9.10
N GLU A 4 -11.57 2.08 -10.35
CA GLU A 4 -10.94 1.42 -11.48
C GLU A 4 -9.49 1.88 -11.66
N LEU A 5 -9.22 3.16 -11.38
CA LEU A 5 -7.88 3.74 -11.44
C LEU A 5 -6.92 3.09 -10.43
N PHE A 6 -7.38 2.86 -9.20
CA PHE A 6 -6.62 2.14 -8.19
C PHE A 6 -6.25 0.72 -8.66
N THR A 7 -7.22 0.01 -9.23
CA THR A 7 -6.99 -1.35 -9.72
C THR A 7 -6.00 -1.37 -10.88
N GLN A 8 -6.11 -0.43 -11.83
CA GLN A 8 -5.15 -0.28 -12.93
C GLN A 8 -3.74 0.03 -12.41
N LYS A 9 -3.60 0.94 -11.45
CA LYS A 9 -2.30 1.29 -10.87
C LYS A 9 -1.69 0.15 -10.07
N ALA A 10 -2.50 -0.58 -9.32
CA ALA A 10 -2.05 -1.76 -8.58
C ALA A 10 -1.54 -2.86 -9.52
N ASP A 11 -2.24 -3.09 -10.64
CA ASP A 11 -1.80 -4.02 -11.67
C ASP A 11 -0.51 -3.56 -12.34
N ALA A 12 -0.42 -2.28 -12.71
CA ALA A 12 0.78 -1.70 -13.31
C ALA A 12 2.00 -1.86 -12.39
N VAL A 13 1.87 -1.53 -11.11
CA VAL A 13 2.92 -1.70 -10.09
C VAL A 13 3.32 -3.18 -9.94
N SER A 14 2.36 -4.11 -10.03
CA SER A 14 2.64 -5.55 -9.97
C SER A 14 3.37 -6.08 -11.20
N HIS A 15 3.20 -5.44 -12.37
CA HIS A 15 3.82 -5.82 -13.63
C HIS A 15 5.09 -5.03 -13.98
N MET A 16 5.57 -4.15 -13.09
CA MET A 16 6.82 -3.42 -13.32
C MET A 16 8.02 -4.36 -13.44
N LYS A 17 8.93 -4.05 -14.37
CA LYS A 17 10.16 -4.83 -14.58
C LYS A 17 11.11 -4.78 -13.39
N LYS A 18 11.18 -3.64 -12.71
CA LYS A 18 12.00 -3.46 -11.50
C LYS A 18 11.08 -3.44 -10.29
N ARG A 19 11.46 -4.19 -9.26
CA ARG A 19 10.74 -4.26 -8.00
C ARG A 19 11.09 -3.04 -7.13
N PRO A 20 10.11 -2.33 -6.58
CA PRO A 20 10.33 -1.27 -5.60
C PRO A 20 11.07 -1.74 -4.35
N ASN A 21 11.64 -0.80 -3.60
CA ASN A 21 12.26 -1.11 -2.32
C ASN A 21 11.21 -1.62 -1.31
N ASP A 22 11.66 -2.36 -0.29
CA ASP A 22 10.75 -2.94 0.69
C ASP A 22 9.91 -1.88 1.43
N ASP A 23 10.45 -0.69 1.73
CA ASP A 23 9.69 0.43 2.31
C ASP A 23 8.53 0.88 1.39
N GLU A 24 8.80 1.08 0.10
CA GLU A 24 7.77 1.48 -0.87
C GLU A 24 6.68 0.40 -1.02
N LEU A 25 7.08 -0.88 -0.98
CA LEU A 25 6.14 -2.00 -0.99
C LEU A 25 5.30 -2.08 0.29
N LEU A 26 5.87 -1.74 1.45
CA LEU A 26 5.15 -1.69 2.72
C LEU A 26 4.14 -0.55 2.73
N GLU A 27 4.49 0.60 2.17
CA GLU A 27 3.64 1.77 2.09
C GLU A 27 2.46 1.54 1.12
N LEU A 28 2.74 0.99 -0.07
CA LEU A 28 1.70 0.50 -0.99
C LEU A 28 0.78 -0.52 -0.32
N TYR A 29 1.34 -1.45 0.45
CA TYR A 29 0.53 -2.45 1.16
C TYR A 29 -0.39 -1.80 2.20
N GLY A 30 0.12 -0.88 3.00
CA GLY A 30 -0.68 -0.14 3.98
C GLY A 30 -1.83 0.61 3.33
N LEU A 31 -1.53 1.38 2.29
CA LEU A 31 -2.50 2.17 1.54
C LEU A 31 -3.55 1.27 0.86
N TYR A 32 -3.12 0.17 0.25
CA TYR A 32 -4.02 -0.81 -0.36
C TYR A 32 -5.00 -1.39 0.67
N LYS A 33 -4.50 -1.77 1.85
CA LYS A 33 -5.33 -2.32 2.93
C LYS A 33 -6.29 -1.28 3.48
N GLN A 34 -5.84 -0.04 3.66
CA GLN A 34 -6.70 1.05 4.12
C GLN A 34 -7.78 1.41 3.10
N ALA A 35 -7.45 1.48 1.81
CA ALA A 35 -8.41 1.77 0.74
C ALA A 35 -9.46 0.66 0.57
N THR A 36 -9.07 -0.61 0.74
CA THR A 36 -9.97 -1.76 0.53
C THR A 36 -10.78 -2.15 1.76
N ILE A 37 -10.16 -2.14 2.94
CA ILE A 37 -10.76 -2.62 4.19
C ILE A 37 -11.13 -1.47 5.11
N GLY A 38 -10.41 -0.35 5.05
CA GLY A 38 -10.45 0.71 6.05
C GLY A 38 -9.53 0.40 7.22
N ASP A 39 -9.86 0.98 8.38
CA ASP A 39 -9.01 0.98 9.57
C ASP A 39 -8.57 -0.42 10.01
N ASN A 40 -7.30 -0.51 10.39
CA ASN A 40 -6.75 -1.73 10.95
C ASN A 40 -7.38 -2.05 12.32
N THR A 41 -8.15 -3.13 12.35
CA THR A 41 -8.77 -3.71 13.56
C THR A 41 -8.13 -5.03 13.98
N THR A 42 -7.10 -5.47 13.25
CA THR A 42 -6.43 -6.75 13.51
C THR A 42 -5.38 -6.62 14.62
N GLU A 43 -5.14 -7.70 15.35
CA GLU A 43 -4.13 -7.70 16.41
C GLU A 43 -2.71 -7.57 15.85
N ARG A 44 -1.86 -6.83 16.57
CA ARG A 44 -0.47 -6.63 16.16
C ARG A 44 0.30 -7.95 16.17
N PRO A 45 0.98 -8.32 15.07
CA PRO A 45 1.79 -9.54 15.00
C PRO A 45 2.87 -9.58 16.09
N GLY A 46 3.20 -10.79 16.56
CA GLY A 46 4.26 -11.02 17.55
C GLY A 46 5.64 -10.55 17.07
N LEU A 47 6.53 -10.23 18.03
CA LEU A 47 7.85 -9.65 17.76
C LEU A 47 8.76 -10.48 16.85
N PHE A 48 8.51 -11.79 16.73
CA PHE A 48 9.33 -12.70 15.92
C PHE A 48 8.97 -12.66 14.42
N ASP A 49 7.81 -12.12 14.04
CA ASP A 49 7.36 -11.98 12.65
C ASP A 49 7.60 -10.55 12.12
N PHE A 50 8.87 -10.13 12.00
CA PHE A 50 9.23 -8.77 11.59
C PHE A 50 8.53 -8.30 10.30
N LYS A 51 8.49 -9.15 9.26
CA LYS A 51 7.84 -8.82 7.98
C LYS A 51 6.33 -8.54 8.12
N LYS A 52 5.63 -9.33 8.93
CA LYS A 52 4.20 -9.11 9.19
C LYS A 52 4.01 -7.88 10.08
N LYS A 53 4.87 -7.70 11.09
CA LYS A 53 4.86 -6.53 11.95
C LYS A 53 5.01 -5.25 11.12
N TYR A 54 5.96 -5.16 10.19
CA TYR A 54 6.13 -3.98 9.35
C TYR A 54 4.91 -3.71 8.46
N LYS A 55 4.34 -4.74 7.84
CA LYS A 55 3.10 -4.62 7.06
C LYS A 55 1.92 -4.12 7.89
N TRP A 56 1.78 -4.67 9.10
CA TRP A 56 0.75 -4.26 10.03
C TRP A 56 0.96 -2.82 10.50
N ASP A 57 2.20 -2.44 10.81
CA ASP A 57 2.58 -1.10 11.26
C ASP A 57 2.32 -0.05 10.16
N ALA A 58 2.64 -0.38 8.90
CA ALA A 58 2.32 0.47 7.74
C ALA A 58 0.81 0.68 7.56
N TRP A 59 0.00 -0.35 7.79
CA TRP A 59 -1.46 -0.23 7.73
C TRP A 59 -2.01 0.52 8.96
N ASP A 60 -1.55 0.22 10.16
CA ASP A 60 -1.99 0.86 11.40
C ASP A 60 -1.64 2.35 11.46
N LYS A 61 -0.51 2.77 10.87
CA LYS A 61 -0.14 4.18 10.70
C LYS A 61 -1.15 5.00 9.90
N LEU A 62 -1.92 4.36 9.03
CA LEU A 62 -2.93 5.01 8.20
C LEU A 62 -4.30 5.03 8.86
N LYS A 63 -4.43 4.51 10.10
CA LYS A 63 -5.68 4.49 10.84
C LYS A 63 -6.24 5.90 11.02
N GLY A 64 -7.53 6.06 10.73
CA GLY A 64 -8.23 7.34 10.68
C GLY A 64 -8.18 8.03 9.31
N LEU A 65 -7.38 7.52 8.36
CA LEU A 65 -7.41 7.97 6.96
C LEU A 65 -8.64 7.35 6.26
N SER A 66 -9.40 8.17 5.53
CA SER A 66 -10.56 7.70 4.78
C SER A 66 -10.14 6.76 3.65
N GLN A 67 -11.02 5.84 3.25
CA GLN A 67 -10.74 4.91 2.15
C GLN A 67 -10.42 5.66 0.84
N GLU A 68 -11.13 6.75 0.57
CA GLU A 68 -10.93 7.61 -0.60
C GLU A 68 -9.56 8.29 -0.59
N GLU A 69 -9.13 8.81 0.57
CA GLU A 69 -7.80 9.42 0.72
C GLU A 69 -6.67 8.39 0.61
N ALA A 70 -6.87 7.19 1.19
CA ALA A 70 -5.93 6.08 1.06
C ALA A 70 -5.75 5.65 -0.40
N GLU A 71 -6.85 5.64 -1.15
CA GLU A 71 -6.86 5.32 -2.57
C GLU A 71 -6.09 6.36 -3.39
N GLN A 72 -6.36 7.66 -3.17
CA GLN A 72 -5.65 8.74 -3.85
C GLN A 72 -4.15 8.66 -3.62
N LYS A 73 -3.74 8.51 -2.35
CA LYS A 73 -2.32 8.36 -1.99
C LYS A 73 -1.69 7.11 -2.61
N TYR A 74 -2.43 6.01 -2.73
CA TYR A 74 -1.94 4.81 -3.41
C TYR A 74 -1.67 5.09 -4.88
N ILE A 75 -2.57 5.80 -5.56
CA ILE A 75 -2.43 6.15 -6.98
C ILE A 75 -1.22 7.06 -7.19
N GLU A 76 -1.04 8.08 -6.34
CA GLU A 76 0.12 8.98 -6.38
C GLU A 76 1.43 8.20 -6.21
N LEU A 77 1.52 7.39 -5.16
CA LEU A 77 2.72 6.57 -4.90
C LEU A 77 2.97 5.58 -6.03
N ALA A 78 1.94 4.92 -6.55
CA ALA A 78 2.07 4.01 -7.68
C ALA A 78 2.62 4.72 -8.93
N ASP A 79 2.15 5.93 -9.22
CA ASP A 79 2.64 6.73 -10.35
C ASP A 79 4.11 7.11 -10.18
N GLU A 80 4.50 7.57 -8.99
CA GLU A 80 5.90 7.87 -8.65
C GLU A 80 6.80 6.66 -8.81
N LEU A 81 6.36 5.48 -8.35
CA LEU A 81 7.12 4.24 -8.48
C LEU A 81 7.24 3.82 -9.94
N ILE A 82 6.16 3.88 -10.71
CA ILE A 82 6.20 3.59 -12.14
C ILE A 82 7.21 4.52 -12.81
N ALA A 83 7.12 5.84 -12.60
CA ALA A 83 8.06 6.79 -13.19
C ALA A 83 9.52 6.54 -12.78
N LYS A 84 9.75 6.17 -11.51
CA LYS A 84 11.08 5.91 -10.94
C LYS A 84 11.71 4.62 -11.46
N TYR A 85 10.90 3.58 -11.70
CA TYR A 85 11.37 2.24 -12.06
C TYR A 85 11.23 1.89 -13.54
N ASP A 86 10.43 2.65 -14.30
CA ASP A 86 10.28 2.53 -15.76
C ASP A 86 11.44 3.14 -16.55
N ASN A 87 12.24 4.02 -15.90
CA ASN A 87 13.46 4.61 -16.47
C ASN A 87 14.73 3.74 -16.32
#